data_AF-A0A9D6CLM5-F1
#
_entry.id   AF-A0A9D6CLM5-F1
#
_cell.length_a   1.000
_cell.length_b   1.000
_cell.length_c   1.000
_cell.angle_alpha   90.00
_cell.angle_beta   90.00
_cell.angle_gamma   90.00
#
_symmetry.space_group_name_H-M   'P 1'
#
loop_
_entity.id
_entity.type
_entity.pdbx_description
1 polymer ?
#
loop_
_entity_poly.entity_id
_entity_poly.type
_entity_poly.pdbx_seq_one_letter_code
_entity_poly.pdbx_strand_id
1 'polypeptide(L)'
;MDFLDDGRTQTAAQIAENTEPKAGGKTESSPPQYPGFRLQPGPLMISLSDGNTLDLGDVGGRLHQPLQVFKLLAGLDIPLWIYERDGDVLFDADLINQFSPSPIKTISLRGNKVTFTSVNIDSNFDDRALEVVNGDRDVLFRCVYLTERHVRVEGVFLGPEKKTLIVGDKLYVGIPYSKEMIPPPLFKYPSWRYPGIRSN
;
A
#
# COMPACT_ATOMS: atom_id res chain seq x y z
N MET A 1 62.38 54.16 1.53
CA MET A 1 62.07 53.73 0.14
C MET A 1 62.04 52.23 0.17
N ASP A 2 60.82 51.70 0.06
CA ASP A 2 60.53 50.30 -0.23
C ASP A 2 61.26 49.86 -1.50
N PHE A 3 61.65 48.59 -1.56
CA PHE A 3 61.11 47.64 -2.53
C PHE A 3 61.53 46.23 -2.13
N LEU A 4 60.52 45.35 -2.10
CA LEU A 4 60.56 43.91 -1.89
C LEU A 4 61.29 43.21 -3.05
N ASP A 5 62.05 42.16 -2.75
CA ASP A 5 61.80 40.79 -3.23
C ASP A 5 62.84 39.85 -2.57
N ASP A 6 62.38 38.84 -1.83
CA ASP A 6 63.23 37.74 -1.36
C ASP A 6 62.45 36.44 -1.51
N GLY A 7 62.54 35.89 -2.72
CA GLY A 7 62.08 34.55 -3.04
C GLY A 7 62.84 33.50 -2.24
N ARG A 8 62.12 32.77 -1.38
CA ARG A 8 62.53 31.44 -0.92
C ARG A 8 61.35 30.48 -0.96
N THR A 9 61.48 29.52 -1.86
CA THR A 9 60.65 28.33 -2.03
C THR A 9 60.59 27.53 -0.73
N GLN A 10 59.38 27.24 -0.23
CA GLN A 10 59.14 26.19 0.76
C GLN A 10 58.35 25.04 0.12
N THR A 11 58.79 23.84 0.48
CA THR A 11 58.47 22.52 -0.04
C THR A 11 57.12 21.95 0.44
N ALA A 12 56.63 20.95 -0.29
CA ALA A 12 55.31 20.31 -0.23
C ALA A 12 54.95 19.52 1.07
N ALA A 13 55.22 20.06 2.26
CA ALA A 13 54.88 19.42 3.54
C ALA A 13 54.08 20.32 4.51
N GLN A 14 53.46 21.41 4.04
CA GLN A 14 52.66 22.32 4.89
C GLN A 14 51.31 22.72 4.26
N ILE A 15 50.65 21.78 3.57
CA ILE A 15 49.21 21.87 3.31
C ILE A 15 48.58 20.58 3.85
N ALA A 16 48.59 20.45 5.18
CA ALA A 16 47.97 19.35 5.88
C ALA A 16 47.42 19.88 7.21
N GLU A 17 46.46 20.80 7.14
CA GLU A 17 45.54 21.10 8.23
C GLU A 17 44.37 21.90 7.66
N ASN A 18 43.15 21.55 8.08
CA ASN A 18 41.86 22.05 7.60
C ASN A 18 41.35 21.51 6.25
N THR A 19 41.13 20.20 6.16
CA THR A 19 39.85 19.72 5.63
C THR A 19 39.54 18.33 6.19
N GLU A 20 38.93 18.28 7.38
CA GLU A 20 38.13 17.10 7.71
C GLU A 20 36.98 17.02 6.69
N PRO A 21 36.80 15.92 5.96
CA PRO A 21 35.55 15.70 5.27
C PRO A 21 34.51 15.51 6.36
N LYS A 22 33.60 16.48 6.51
CA LYS A 22 32.31 16.26 7.17
C LYS A 22 31.76 14.98 6.56
N ALA A 23 31.74 13.92 7.36
CA ALA A 23 31.05 12.69 7.02
C ALA A 23 29.63 13.10 6.67
N GLY A 24 29.34 13.13 5.36
CA GLY A 24 28.02 13.31 4.84
C GLY A 24 27.22 12.19 5.45
N GLY A 25 26.39 12.53 6.44
CA GLY A 25 25.42 11.62 7.00
C GLY A 25 24.69 11.03 5.81
N LYS A 26 24.87 9.73 5.58
CA LYS A 26 23.82 8.97 4.95
C LYS A 26 22.65 9.17 5.88
N THR A 27 21.77 10.12 5.57
CA THR A 27 20.38 10.01 5.97
C THR A 27 19.99 8.64 5.44
N GLU A 28 20.03 7.64 6.32
CA GLU A 28 19.23 6.45 6.17
C GLU A 28 17.83 7.00 5.87
N SER A 29 17.45 6.97 4.61
CA SER A 29 16.09 7.29 4.22
C SER A 29 15.25 6.30 5.00
N SER A 30 14.55 6.78 6.03
CA SER A 30 13.57 5.97 6.74
C SER A 30 12.76 5.23 5.68
N PRO A 31 12.56 3.91 5.80
CA PRO A 31 11.77 3.17 4.83
C PRO A 31 10.44 3.91 4.64
N PRO A 32 9.90 4.00 3.40
CA PRO A 32 8.65 4.68 3.16
C PRO A 32 7.61 4.18 4.16
N GLN A 33 7.07 5.11 4.96
CA GLN A 33 5.96 4.81 5.85
C GLN A 33 4.75 4.51 4.97
N TYR A 34 4.43 3.23 4.84
CA TYR A 34 3.16 2.80 4.26
C TYR A 34 2.03 3.24 5.19
N PRO A 35 0.82 3.50 4.67
CA PRO A 35 -0.25 4.06 5.48
C PRO A 35 -0.59 3.08 6.61
N GLY A 36 -0.34 3.52 7.83
CA GLY A 36 -0.95 3.00 9.03
C GLY A 36 -2.19 3.82 9.30
N PHE A 37 -3.36 3.16 9.36
CA PHE A 37 -4.61 3.86 9.62
C PHE A 37 -4.97 3.71 11.09
N ARG A 38 -4.85 4.82 11.81
CA ARG A 38 -5.03 4.85 13.25
C ARG A 38 -6.49 4.62 13.62
N LEU A 39 -6.76 3.53 14.33
CA LEU A 39 -8.11 3.26 14.83
C LEU A 39 -8.44 4.06 16.09
N GLN A 40 -9.72 4.39 16.24
CA GLN A 40 -10.28 4.75 17.54
C GLN A 40 -10.77 3.51 18.30
N PRO A 41 -10.69 3.49 19.64
CA PRO A 41 -11.15 2.37 20.46
C PRO A 41 -12.62 2.01 20.18
N GLY A 42 -12.95 0.73 20.01
CA GLY A 42 -14.32 0.26 19.81
C GLY A 42 -14.46 -0.72 18.63
N PRO A 43 -15.71 -1.06 18.25
CA PRO A 43 -15.96 -2.08 17.25
C PRO A 43 -15.50 -1.64 15.86
N LEU A 44 -14.80 -2.52 15.14
CA LEU A 44 -14.42 -2.30 13.75
C LEU A 44 -15.36 -3.05 12.81
N MET A 45 -15.90 -2.31 11.85
CA MET A 45 -16.71 -2.85 10.77
C MET A 45 -15.89 -2.96 9.49
N ILE A 46 -16.05 -4.07 8.78
CA ILE A 46 -15.52 -4.25 7.43
C ILE A 46 -16.68 -4.46 6.47
N SER A 47 -16.78 -3.63 5.44
CA SER A 47 -17.66 -3.90 4.30
C SER A 47 -16.87 -4.42 3.12
N LEU A 48 -17.41 -5.42 2.46
CA LEU A 48 -16.85 -6.01 1.24
C LEU A 48 -17.67 -5.60 0.01
N SER A 49 -18.96 -5.36 0.20
CA SER A 49 -19.78 -4.70 -0.79
C SER A 49 -20.91 -3.98 -0.10
N ASP A 50 -21.76 -3.30 -0.88
CA ASP A 50 -23.01 -2.79 -0.36
C ASP A 50 -23.82 -3.95 0.23
N GLY A 51 -24.19 -3.84 1.51
CA GLY A 51 -24.95 -4.85 2.25
C GLY A 51 -24.15 -6.03 2.82
N ASN A 52 -22.85 -6.14 2.53
CA ASN A 52 -21.98 -7.19 3.10
C ASN A 52 -21.01 -6.57 4.11
N THR A 53 -21.50 -6.36 5.33
CA THR A 53 -20.73 -5.79 6.45
C THR A 53 -20.54 -6.83 7.54
N LEU A 54 -19.32 -6.93 8.03
CA LEU A 54 -18.91 -7.78 9.12
C LEU A 54 -18.47 -6.92 10.31
N ASP A 55 -19.03 -7.18 11.48
CA ASP A 55 -18.56 -6.62 12.75
C ASP A 55 -17.46 -7.52 13.33
N LEU A 56 -16.26 -6.97 13.50
CA LEU A 56 -15.12 -7.67 14.10
C LEU A 56 -15.07 -7.56 15.62
N GLY A 57 -16.03 -6.85 16.22
CA GLY A 57 -16.05 -6.53 17.64
C GLY A 57 -14.96 -5.54 18.00
N ASP A 58 -14.80 -5.32 19.32
CA ASP A 58 -13.81 -4.37 19.83
C ASP A 58 -12.39 -4.82 19.45
N VAL A 59 -11.69 -3.93 18.76
CA VAL A 59 -10.34 -4.18 18.24
C VAL A 59 -9.30 -4.16 19.35
N GLY A 60 -9.64 -3.61 20.53
CA GLY A 60 -8.78 -3.57 21.71
C GLY A 60 -8.43 -4.95 22.25
N GLY A 61 -7.49 -5.65 21.61
CA GLY A 61 -6.87 -6.90 22.05
C GLY A 61 -7.08 -8.12 21.14
N ARG A 62 -7.96 -8.06 20.13
CA ARG A 62 -8.30 -9.24 19.29
C ARG A 62 -7.62 -9.30 17.92
N LEU A 63 -7.17 -8.16 17.38
CA LEU A 63 -6.55 -8.11 16.05
C LEU A 63 -5.02 -8.19 16.06
N HIS A 64 -4.38 -8.50 17.19
CA HIS A 64 -2.93 -8.74 17.21
C HIS A 64 -2.50 -9.98 16.40
N GLN A 65 -3.46 -10.83 16.01
CA GLN A 65 -3.25 -11.92 15.07
C GLN A 65 -4.03 -11.67 13.76
N PRO A 66 -3.47 -11.99 12.59
CA PRO A 66 -4.17 -11.91 11.31
C PRO A 66 -5.49 -12.69 11.32
N LEU A 67 -6.60 -11.96 11.22
CA LEU A 67 -7.93 -12.53 11.06
C LEU A 67 -8.26 -12.61 9.58
N GLN A 68 -8.53 -13.82 9.09
CA GLN A 68 -8.99 -14.02 7.71
C GLN A 68 -10.45 -13.56 7.61
N VAL A 69 -10.72 -12.52 6.81
CA VAL A 69 -12.02 -11.81 6.76
C VAL A 69 -13.17 -12.75 6.35
N PHE A 70 -12.90 -13.78 5.55
CA PHE A 70 -13.95 -14.53 4.85
C PHE A 70 -14.30 -15.92 5.37
N LYS A 71 -13.60 -16.44 6.40
CA LYS A 71 -14.15 -17.58 7.16
C LYS A 71 -15.53 -17.26 7.78
N LEU A 72 -15.89 -15.98 7.81
CA LEU A 72 -17.08 -15.45 8.46
C LEU A 72 -18.27 -15.22 7.48
N LEU A 73 -18.07 -15.28 6.16
CA LEU A 73 -19.08 -14.91 5.15
C LEU A 73 -19.35 -16.02 4.11
N ALA A 74 -19.94 -17.13 4.57
CA ALA A 74 -20.48 -18.20 3.71
C ALA A 74 -19.48 -19.18 3.05
N GLY A 75 -18.32 -19.41 3.67
CA GLY A 75 -17.46 -20.55 3.31
C GLY A 75 -16.62 -20.38 2.04
N LEU A 76 -16.41 -19.14 1.58
CA LEU A 76 -15.49 -18.81 0.50
C LEU A 76 -14.09 -18.55 1.06
N ASP A 77 -13.05 -19.23 0.56
CA ASP A 77 -11.67 -18.94 0.95
C ASP A 77 -11.12 -17.75 0.16
N ILE A 78 -11.04 -16.60 0.82
CA ILE A 78 -10.41 -15.41 0.24
C ILE A 78 -9.11 -15.12 0.97
N PRO A 79 -8.02 -14.91 0.23
CA PRO A 79 -6.73 -14.58 0.83
C PRO A 79 -6.71 -13.09 1.21
N LEU A 80 -7.55 -12.70 2.17
CA LEU A 80 -7.57 -11.37 2.77
C LEU A 80 -7.54 -11.53 4.29
N TRP A 81 -6.51 -10.97 4.90
CA TRP A 81 -6.33 -10.92 6.34
C TRP A 81 -6.28 -9.47 6.79
N ILE A 82 -6.83 -9.24 7.98
CA ILE A 82 -6.78 -7.97 8.68
C ILE A 82 -6.17 -8.18 10.06
N TYR A 83 -5.35 -7.25 10.50
CA TYR A 83 -4.80 -7.21 11.85
C TYR A 83 -4.48 -5.78 12.27
N GLU A 84 -4.26 -5.62 13.57
CA GLU A 84 -3.81 -4.38 14.19
C GLU A 84 -2.38 -4.56 14.69
N ARG A 85 -1.54 -3.57 14.40
CA ARG A 85 -0.16 -3.49 14.89
C ARG A 85 0.15 -2.04 15.21
N ASP A 86 0.59 -1.78 16.44
CA ASP A 86 0.98 -0.45 16.92
C ASP A 86 -0.11 0.63 16.75
N GLY A 87 -1.38 0.24 16.82
CA GLY A 87 -2.56 1.11 16.63
C GLY A 87 -3.02 1.28 15.19
N ASP A 88 -2.31 0.67 14.22
CA ASP A 88 -2.63 0.74 12.81
C ASP A 88 -3.32 -0.53 12.31
N VAL A 89 -4.35 -0.35 11.49
CA VAL A 89 -4.98 -1.46 10.76
C VAL A 89 -4.20 -1.77 9.49
N LEU A 90 -3.88 -3.04 9.35
CA LEU A 90 -3.06 -3.59 8.28
C LEU A 90 -3.81 -4.69 7.54
N PHE A 91 -3.64 -4.70 6.22
CA PHE A 91 -4.19 -5.70 5.33
C PHE A 91 -3.08 -6.53 4.72
N ASP A 92 -3.28 -7.85 4.73
CA ASP A 92 -2.52 -8.78 3.91
C ASP A 92 -3.46 -9.39 2.88
N ALA A 93 -3.07 -9.40 1.62
CA ALA A 93 -3.84 -10.04 0.57
C ALA A 93 -2.98 -10.59 -0.56
N ASP A 94 -3.45 -11.66 -1.20
CA ASP A 94 -2.93 -12.12 -2.48
C ASP A 94 -3.93 -11.75 -3.58
N LEU A 95 -3.58 -10.72 -4.33
CA LEU A 95 -4.41 -10.17 -5.40
C LEU A 95 -4.01 -10.82 -6.72
N ILE A 96 -4.96 -10.87 -7.65
CA ILE A 96 -4.70 -11.34 -9.00
C ILE A 96 -4.85 -10.21 -10.01
N ASN A 97 -3.83 -10.05 -10.84
CA ASN A 97 -3.96 -9.24 -12.04
C ASN A 97 -4.51 -10.09 -13.19
N GLN A 98 -5.81 -10.39 -13.15
CA GLN A 98 -6.48 -11.14 -14.23
C GLN A 98 -6.55 -10.38 -15.57
N PHE A 99 -6.13 -9.12 -15.57
CA PHE A 99 -6.07 -8.24 -16.74
C PHE A 99 -4.81 -8.44 -17.57
N SER A 100 -3.79 -9.07 -16.99
CA SER A 100 -2.56 -9.31 -17.72
C SER A 100 -2.72 -10.52 -18.65
N PRO A 101 -2.35 -10.41 -19.93
CA PRO A 101 -2.21 -11.58 -20.80
C PRO A 101 -1.06 -12.52 -20.34
N SER A 102 -0.21 -12.05 -19.41
CA SER A 102 0.81 -12.84 -18.74
C SER A 102 0.17 -13.70 -17.64
N PRO A 103 0.67 -14.93 -17.36
CA PRO A 103 0.12 -15.80 -16.32
C PRO A 103 -0.05 -15.05 -14.99
N ILE A 104 -1.20 -15.30 -14.35
CA ILE A 104 -1.69 -14.68 -13.11
C ILE A 104 -0.53 -14.27 -12.21
N LYS A 105 -0.22 -12.98 -12.20
CA LYS A 105 0.78 -12.44 -11.28
C LYS A 105 0.10 -12.17 -9.97
N THR A 106 0.44 -12.98 -8.96
CA THR A 106 0.06 -12.74 -7.58
C THR A 106 0.72 -11.44 -7.13
N ILE A 107 -0.08 -10.50 -6.65
CA ILE A 107 0.39 -9.28 -6.00
C ILE A 107 0.19 -9.49 -4.51
N SER A 108 1.28 -9.44 -3.75
CA SER A 108 1.18 -9.60 -2.30
C SER A 108 1.12 -8.21 -1.66
N LEU A 109 -0.05 -7.91 -1.12
CA LEU A 109 -0.22 -6.86 -0.12
C LEU A 109 0.19 -7.47 1.23
N ARG A 110 1.16 -6.88 1.92
CA ARG A 110 1.60 -7.31 3.25
C ARG A 110 1.80 -6.09 4.11
N GLY A 111 0.98 -5.90 5.14
CA GLY A 111 1.04 -4.75 6.02
C GLY A 111 0.82 -3.43 5.27
N ASN A 112 -0.18 -3.38 4.38
CA ASN A 112 -0.44 -2.25 3.48
C ASN A 112 0.68 -1.95 2.47
N LYS A 113 1.79 -2.69 2.49
CA LYS A 113 2.86 -2.61 1.50
C LYS A 113 2.54 -3.53 0.33
N VAL A 114 2.52 -2.95 -0.86
CA VAL A 114 2.39 -3.72 -2.09
C VAL A 114 3.76 -4.20 -2.54
N THR A 115 3.90 -5.51 -2.72
CA THR A 115 5.05 -6.12 -3.39
C THR A 115 4.58 -6.79 -4.67
N PHE A 116 5.23 -6.46 -5.77
CA PHE A 116 4.84 -6.95 -7.09
C PHE A 116 6.07 -7.30 -7.93
N THR A 117 5.92 -8.32 -8.76
CA THR A 117 6.92 -8.78 -9.73
C THR A 117 6.71 -8.19 -11.13
N SER A 118 5.78 -7.24 -11.28
CA SER A 118 5.39 -6.66 -12.57
C SER A 118 5.62 -5.15 -12.63
N VAL A 119 6.23 -4.67 -13.71
CA VAL A 119 6.60 -3.25 -13.91
C VAL A 119 5.41 -2.29 -14.10
N ASN A 120 4.19 -2.80 -14.20
CA ASN A 120 2.99 -2.01 -14.52
C ASN A 120 1.96 -2.03 -13.36
N ILE A 121 2.42 -2.01 -12.12
CA ILE A 121 1.54 -1.85 -10.95
C ILE A 121 1.93 -0.56 -10.27
N ASP A 122 0.93 0.22 -9.90
CA ASP A 122 1.10 1.44 -9.14
C ASP A 122 0.18 1.41 -7.91
N SER A 123 0.58 2.08 -6.84
CA SER A 123 -0.20 2.19 -5.61
C SER A 123 -0.21 3.63 -5.15
N ASN A 124 -1.37 4.11 -4.71
CA ASN A 124 -1.52 5.45 -4.18
C ASN A 124 -2.35 5.39 -2.89
N PHE A 125 -2.13 6.33 -1.98
CA PHE A 125 -2.80 6.35 -0.69
C PHE A 125 -2.88 7.75 -0.12
N ASP A 126 -3.86 7.96 0.75
CA ASP A 126 -3.98 9.11 1.63
C ASP A 126 -4.27 8.64 3.07
N ASP A 127 -4.74 9.55 3.92
CA ASP A 127 -5.09 9.28 5.31
C ASP A 127 -6.35 8.40 5.47
N ARG A 128 -7.09 8.14 4.39
CA ARG A 128 -8.38 7.43 4.42
C ARG A 128 -8.50 6.31 3.40
N ALA A 129 -7.54 6.14 2.50
CA ALA A 129 -7.64 5.10 1.48
C ALA A 129 -6.27 4.65 1.00
N LEU A 130 -6.21 3.40 0.57
CA LEU A 130 -5.12 2.80 -0.18
C LEU A 130 -5.72 2.15 -1.43
N GLU A 131 -5.13 2.42 -2.59
CA GLU A 131 -5.55 1.85 -3.87
C GLU A 131 -4.35 1.30 -4.63
N VAL A 132 -4.54 0.16 -5.26
CA VAL A 132 -3.57 -0.53 -6.11
C VAL A 132 -4.19 -0.72 -7.48
N VAL A 133 -3.49 -0.29 -8.53
CA VAL A 133 -3.96 -0.36 -9.92
C VAL A 133 -2.96 -1.09 -10.80
N ASN A 134 -3.46 -1.65 -11.91
CA ASN A 134 -2.62 -2.16 -13.00
C ASN A 134 -2.20 -1.03 -13.97
N GLY A 135 -1.50 -1.40 -15.05
CA GLY A 135 -1.01 -0.45 -16.06
C GLY A 135 -2.12 0.24 -16.86
N ASP A 136 -3.30 -0.38 -16.95
CA ASP A 136 -4.50 0.15 -17.59
C ASP A 136 -5.35 1.01 -16.63
N ARG A 137 -4.87 1.19 -15.40
CA ARG A 137 -5.53 1.90 -14.29
C ARG A 137 -6.82 1.22 -13.81
N ASP A 138 -6.95 -0.09 -14.01
CA ASP A 138 -8.02 -0.84 -13.38
C ASP A 138 -7.65 -1.14 -11.92
N VAL A 139 -8.60 -0.93 -11.01
CA VAL A 139 -8.41 -1.13 -9.56
C VAL A 139 -8.31 -2.62 -9.25
N LEU A 140 -7.16 -3.06 -8.74
CA LEU A 140 -6.92 -4.44 -8.31
C LEU A 140 -7.27 -4.66 -6.85
N PHE A 141 -7.05 -3.63 -6.03
CA PHE A 141 -7.38 -3.60 -4.63
C PHE A 141 -7.62 -2.16 -4.20
N ARG A 142 -8.59 -1.97 -3.32
CA ARG A 142 -8.84 -0.70 -2.66
C ARG A 142 -9.36 -0.94 -1.25
N CYS A 143 -8.80 -0.23 -0.28
CA CYS A 143 -9.42 -0.07 1.02
C CYS A 143 -9.74 1.41 1.26
N VAL A 144 -10.92 1.69 1.81
CA VAL A 144 -11.43 3.03 2.08
C VAL A 144 -12.03 3.07 3.48
N TYR A 145 -11.52 3.96 4.31
CA TYR A 145 -12.07 4.27 5.62
C TYR A 145 -13.29 5.17 5.42
N LEU A 146 -14.47 4.58 5.56
CA LEU A 146 -15.74 5.30 5.56
C LEU A 146 -15.89 6.10 6.86
N THR A 147 -15.41 5.53 7.97
CA THR A 147 -15.23 6.19 9.27
C THR A 147 -13.95 5.66 9.92
N GLU A 148 -13.55 6.20 11.07
CA GLU A 148 -12.44 5.70 11.87
C GLU A 148 -12.63 4.25 12.38
N ARG A 149 -13.82 3.67 12.17
CA ARG A 149 -14.20 2.32 12.61
C ARG A 149 -14.87 1.51 11.52
N HIS A 150 -14.84 1.99 10.27
CA HIS A 150 -15.50 1.31 9.17
C HIS A 150 -14.63 1.37 7.93
N VAL A 151 -14.14 0.21 7.51
CA VAL A 151 -13.34 0.05 6.30
C VAL A 151 -14.16 -0.66 5.24
N ARG A 152 -14.23 -0.10 4.05
CA ARG A 152 -14.70 -0.79 2.84
C ARG A 152 -13.48 -1.36 2.12
N VAL A 153 -13.48 -2.66 1.86
CA VAL A 153 -12.44 -3.34 1.08
C VAL A 153 -13.04 -3.82 -0.22
N GLU A 154 -12.34 -3.54 -1.30
CA GLU A 154 -12.67 -3.91 -2.66
C GLU A 154 -11.44 -4.53 -3.31
N GLY A 155 -11.64 -5.41 -4.26
CA GLY A 155 -10.55 -6.00 -5.00
C GLY A 155 -10.94 -7.24 -5.79
N VAL A 156 -9.95 -7.73 -6.53
CA VAL A 156 -10.04 -8.94 -7.32
C VAL A 156 -9.15 -10.02 -6.69
N PHE A 157 -9.80 -11.06 -6.18
CA PHE A 157 -9.16 -12.14 -5.44
C PHE A 157 -9.30 -13.47 -6.19
N LEU A 158 -8.35 -14.37 -5.96
CA LEU A 158 -8.48 -15.77 -6.36
C LEU A 158 -9.19 -16.53 -5.24
N GLY A 159 -10.42 -16.93 -5.48
CA GLY A 159 -11.19 -17.77 -4.57
C GLY A 159 -10.82 -19.26 -4.67
N PRO A 160 -11.56 -20.13 -3.95
CA PRO A 160 -11.40 -21.57 -4.04
C PRO A 160 -11.50 -22.05 -5.49
N GLU A 161 -10.80 -23.15 -5.81
CA GLU A 161 -10.80 -23.74 -7.15
C GLU A 161 -10.32 -22.80 -8.28
N LYS A 162 -9.58 -21.74 -7.93
CA LYS A 162 -9.10 -20.70 -8.86
C LYS A 162 -10.22 -19.89 -9.52
N LYS A 163 -11.41 -19.81 -8.90
CA LYS A 163 -12.49 -18.94 -9.36
C LYS A 163 -12.17 -17.49 -9.02
N THR A 164 -12.40 -16.56 -9.94
CA THR A 164 -12.31 -15.13 -9.65
C THR A 164 -13.40 -14.74 -8.67
N LEU A 165 -13.00 -13.96 -7.66
CA LEU A 165 -13.89 -13.20 -6.82
C LEU A 165 -13.67 -11.71 -7.05
N ILE A 166 -14.75 -10.97 -7.29
CA ILE A 166 -14.71 -9.52 -7.36
C ILE A 166 -15.53 -8.99 -6.18
N VAL A 167 -14.88 -8.13 -5.42
CA VAL A 167 -15.41 -7.46 -4.24
C VAL A 167 -15.45 -5.98 -4.60
N GLY A 168 -16.64 -5.43 -4.82
CA GLY A 168 -16.87 -4.05 -5.26
C GLY A 168 -18.23 -3.56 -4.77
N ASP A 169 -19.01 -2.89 -5.63
CA ASP A 169 -20.41 -2.54 -5.29
C ASP A 169 -21.26 -3.78 -5.01
N LYS A 170 -20.95 -4.89 -5.66
CA LYS A 170 -21.54 -6.21 -5.45
C LYS A 170 -20.45 -7.26 -5.27
N LEU A 171 -20.83 -8.37 -4.64
CA LEU A 171 -19.99 -9.56 -4.56
C LEU A 171 -20.26 -10.45 -5.77
N TYR A 172 -19.21 -10.74 -6.56
CA TYR A 172 -19.31 -11.60 -7.74
C TYR A 172 -18.38 -12.81 -7.60
N VAL A 173 -18.95 -14.01 -7.69
CA VAL A 173 -18.21 -15.28 -7.51
C VAL A 173 -18.29 -16.11 -8.79
N GLY A 174 -17.14 -16.51 -9.34
CA GLY A 174 -17.10 -17.52 -10.41
C GLY A 174 -17.71 -17.09 -11.74
N ILE A 175 -17.95 -15.80 -11.94
CA ILE A 175 -18.40 -15.26 -13.22
C ILE A 175 -17.22 -14.76 -14.06
N PRO A 176 -17.33 -14.76 -15.40
CA PRO A 176 -16.38 -14.08 -16.26
C PRO A 176 -16.32 -12.61 -15.90
N TYR A 177 -15.09 -12.12 -15.77
CA TYR A 177 -14.83 -10.73 -15.46
C TYR A 177 -15.26 -9.80 -16.60
N SER A 178 -15.82 -8.62 -16.26
CA SER A 178 -16.07 -7.52 -17.19
C SER A 178 -15.54 -6.20 -16.61
N LYS A 179 -15.06 -5.29 -17.47
CA LYS A 179 -14.53 -3.97 -17.07
C LYS A 179 -15.53 -3.13 -16.29
N GLU A 180 -16.82 -3.32 -16.56
CA GLU A 180 -17.92 -2.64 -15.88
C GLU A 180 -18.04 -3.02 -14.40
N MET A 181 -17.42 -4.13 -13.98
CA MET A 181 -17.41 -4.59 -12.59
C MET A 181 -16.31 -3.93 -11.75
N ILE A 182 -15.37 -3.22 -12.38
CA ILE A 182 -14.32 -2.48 -11.68
C ILE A 182 -14.72 -1.03 -11.49
N PRO A 183 -14.68 -0.53 -10.25
CA PRO A 183 -14.92 0.87 -10.01
C PRO A 183 -13.78 1.71 -10.59
N PRO A 184 -14.06 2.97 -10.97
CA PRO A 184 -13.01 3.88 -11.39
C PRO A 184 -12.01 4.12 -10.24
N PRO A 185 -10.73 4.43 -10.58
CA PRO A 185 -9.72 4.79 -9.59
C PRO A 185 -10.13 5.99 -8.74
N LEU A 186 -9.91 5.87 -7.43
CA LEU A 186 -10.09 6.94 -6.46
C LEU A 186 -8.98 7.99 -6.59
N PHE A 187 -7.77 7.58 -6.97
CA PHE A 187 -6.61 8.47 -7.07
C PHE A 187 -6.22 8.81 -8.50
N LYS A 188 -5.50 9.92 -8.64
CA LYS A 188 -4.77 10.27 -9.86
C LYS A 188 -3.49 9.45 -9.93
N TYR A 189 -3.13 9.07 -11.15
CA TYR A 189 -1.94 8.28 -11.46
C TYR A 189 -1.13 8.92 -12.60
N PRO A 190 0.20 8.69 -12.65
CA PRO A 190 0.97 7.82 -11.76
C PRO A 190 1.21 8.44 -10.38
N SER A 191 1.39 7.60 -9.35
CA SER A 191 1.46 8.02 -7.94
C SER A 191 2.65 8.92 -7.64
N TRP A 192 3.79 8.70 -8.31
CA TRP A 192 5.00 9.53 -8.18
C TRP A 192 4.77 10.99 -8.61
N ARG A 193 3.76 11.24 -9.46
CA ARG A 193 3.39 12.59 -9.91
C ARG A 193 2.22 13.19 -9.12
N TYR A 194 1.33 12.34 -8.61
CA TYR A 194 0.10 12.76 -7.92
C TYR A 194 -0.07 12.02 -6.57
N PRO A 195 0.91 12.11 -5.65
CA PRO A 195 0.87 11.36 -4.40
C PRO A 195 -0.32 11.82 -3.53
N GLY A 196 -1.20 10.88 -3.18
CA GLY A 196 -2.40 11.11 -2.37
C GLY A 196 -3.48 11.99 -3.02
N ILE A 197 -3.34 12.37 -4.29
CA ILE A 197 -4.32 13.25 -4.95
C ILE A 197 -5.47 12.42 -5.50
N ARG A 198 -6.69 12.70 -5.04
CA ARG A 198 -7.91 12.04 -5.54
C ARG A 198 -8.28 12.48 -6.95
N SER A 199 -8.87 11.55 -7.70
CA SER A 199 -9.58 11.82 -8.95
C SER A 199 -10.88 12.55 -8.61
N ASN A 200 -11.17 13.64 -9.32
CA ASN A 200 -12.40 14.42 -9.13
C ASN A 200 -13.60 13.66 -9.70
#